data_AF-A0A1G2TF91-F1
#
_entry.id   AF-A0A1G2TF91-F1
#
_cell.length_a   1.000
_cell.length_b   1.000
_cell.length_c   1.000
_cell.angle_alpha   90.00
_cell.angle_beta   90.00
_cell.angle_gamma   90.00
#
_symmetry.space_group_name_H-M   'P 1'
#
loop_
_entity.id
_entity.type
_entity.pdbx_description
1 polymer ?
#
loop_
_entity_poly.entity_id
_entity_poly.type
_entity_poly.pdbx_seq_one_letter_code
_entity_poly.pdbx_strand_id
1 'polypeptide(L)'
;MKQLIKTFLPYALVTFPMVAFAQLGGLGNLLGEAKMLVRFSIPLLVGIALLIFFWGLVKFIFAQGSETAKADGKKVMLWGLIALFVMVSVWGIVRFMQDALLNGVNFDAPPLPTF
;
A
#
# COMPACT_ATOMS: atom_id res chain seq x y z
N MET A 1 34.35 35.75 -15.61
CA MET A 1 33.26 34.77 -15.36
C MET A 1 33.38 33.48 -16.19
N LYS A 2 33.64 33.54 -17.51
CA LYS A 2 33.71 32.31 -18.35
C LYS A 2 34.86 31.33 -18.00
N GLN A 3 35.97 31.82 -17.43
CA GLN A 3 37.12 30.98 -17.05
C GLN A 3 36.89 30.21 -15.75
N LEU A 4 36.12 30.77 -14.80
CA LEU A 4 35.76 30.09 -13.56
C LEU A 4 34.87 28.88 -13.84
N ILE A 5 33.85 29.05 -14.69
CA ILE A 5 32.94 27.97 -15.08
C ILE A 5 33.70 26.80 -15.71
N LYS A 6 34.66 27.06 -16.61
CA LYS A 6 35.45 26.00 -17.25
C LYS A 6 36.32 25.22 -16.27
N THR A 7 36.82 25.88 -15.21
CA THR A 7 37.62 25.23 -14.17
C THR A 7 36.77 24.42 -13.18
N PHE A 8 35.58 24.91 -12.80
CA PHE A 8 34.70 24.21 -11.84
C PHE A 8 33.83 23.10 -12.48
N LEU A 9 33.54 23.18 -13.77
CA LEU A 9 32.73 22.20 -14.51
C LEU A 9 33.23 20.74 -14.40
N PRO A 10 34.53 20.42 -14.57
CA PRO A 10 35.00 19.02 -14.46
C PRO A 10 34.88 18.48 -13.03
N TYR A 11 35.14 19.30 -12.01
CA TYR A 11 34.98 18.89 -10.61
C TYR A 11 33.51 18.61 -10.29
N ALA A 12 32.60 19.49 -10.73
CA ALA A 12 31.17 19.26 -10.61
C ALA A 12 30.74 17.98 -11.33
N LEU A 13 31.25 17.70 -12.53
CA LEU A 13 30.91 16.50 -13.30
C LEU A 13 31.34 15.20 -12.60
N VAL A 14 32.46 15.22 -11.88
CA VAL A 14 33.00 14.06 -11.17
C VAL A 14 32.30 13.84 -9.81
N THR A 15 31.91 14.91 -9.12
CA THR A 15 31.19 14.82 -7.84
C THR A 15 29.68 14.64 -8.00
N PHE A 16 29.12 15.02 -9.15
CA PHE A 16 27.68 14.95 -9.42
C PHE A 16 27.10 13.53 -9.31
N PRO A 17 27.74 12.47 -9.84
CA PRO A 17 27.29 11.10 -9.63
C PRO A 17 27.22 10.74 -8.15
N MET A 18 28.23 11.11 -7.35
CA MET A 18 28.26 10.78 -5.92
C MET A 18 27.12 11.43 -5.13
N VAL A 19 26.75 12.68 -5.47
CA VAL A 19 25.62 13.38 -4.85
C VAL A 19 24.27 12.80 -5.32
N ALA A 20 24.15 12.45 -6.61
CA ALA A 20 22.96 11.79 -7.15
C ALA A 20 22.73 10.40 -6.51
N PHE A 21 23.80 9.61 -6.32
CA PHE A 21 23.73 8.32 -5.62
C PHE A 21 23.46 8.47 -4.11
N ALA A 22 23.88 9.57 -3.46
CA ALA A 22 23.54 9.84 -2.06
C ALA A 22 22.05 10.20 -1.86
N GLN A 23 21.43 10.89 -2.83
CA GLN A 23 20.02 11.29 -2.75
C GLN A 23 19.04 10.11 -2.97
N LEU A 24 19.50 9.04 -3.61
CA LEU A 24 18.75 7.78 -3.78
C LEU A 24 18.37 7.13 -2.44
N GLY A 25 19.23 7.23 -1.42
CA GLY A 25 18.93 6.75 -0.06
C GLY A 25 17.84 7.57 0.63
N GLY A 26 17.84 8.89 0.44
CA GLY A 26 16.80 9.78 0.96
C GLY A 26 15.42 9.50 0.37
N LEU A 27 15.35 9.25 -0.95
CA LEU A 27 14.10 8.87 -1.62
C LEU A 27 13.62 7.49 -1.14
N GLY A 28 14.54 6.53 -0.97
CA GLY A 28 14.23 5.20 -0.44
C GLY A 28 13.65 5.24 0.96
N ASN A 29 14.16 6.11 1.83
CA ASN A 29 13.64 6.31 3.19
C ASN A 29 12.24 6.94 3.18
N LEU A 30 12.02 7.98 2.36
CA LEU A 30 10.69 8.60 2.20
C LEU A 30 9.65 7.62 1.64
N LEU A 31 10.04 6.81 0.66
CA LEU A 31 9.19 5.76 0.10
C LEU A 31 8.95 4.64 1.11
N GLY A 32 9.94 4.32 1.95
CA GLY A 32 9.84 3.39 3.07
C GLY A 32 8.78 3.82 4.08
N GLU A 33 8.84 5.08 4.52
CA GLU A 33 7.87 5.65 5.45
C GLU A 33 6.47 5.76 4.85
N ALA A 34 6.35 6.17 3.59
CA ALA A 34 5.07 6.20 2.89
C ALA A 34 4.43 4.80 2.77
N LYS A 35 5.24 3.77 2.45
CA LYS A 35 4.78 2.37 2.42
C LYS A 35 4.27 1.91 3.78
N MET A 36 4.91 2.34 4.87
CA MET A 36 4.47 2.00 6.23
C MET A 36 3.08 2.58 6.52
N LEU A 37 2.85 3.84 6.15
CA LEU A 37 1.56 4.50 6.34
C LEU A 37 0.43 3.81 5.56
N VAL A 38 0.68 3.43 4.31
CA VAL A 38 -0.28 2.70 3.46
C VAL A 38 -0.55 1.29 4.00
N ARG A 39 0.48 0.60 4.51
CA ARG A 39 0.31 -0.72 5.12
C ARG A 39 -0.56 -0.68 6.37
N PHE A 40 -0.51 0.41 7.13
CA PHE A 40 -1.33 0.58 8.32
C PHE A 40 -2.77 1.00 8.01
N SER A 41 -3.01 1.75 6.93
CA SER A 41 -4.35 2.24 6.60
C SER A 41 -5.30 1.15 6.12
N ILE A 42 -4.82 0.11 5.41
CA ILE A 42 -5.66 -1.02 4.97
C ILE A 42 -6.37 -1.73 6.15
N PRO A 43 -5.68 -2.27 7.17
CA PRO A 43 -6.34 -2.95 8.28
C PRO A 43 -7.22 -2.01 9.10
N LEU A 44 -6.89 -0.72 9.17
CA LEU A 44 -7.72 0.30 9.81
C LEU A 44 -9.07 0.46 9.09
N LEU A 45 -9.06 0.56 7.76
CA LEU A 45 -10.28 0.67 6.95
C LEU A 45 -11.14 -0.60 7.06
N VAL A 46 -10.52 -1.78 7.08
CA VAL A 46 -11.22 -3.06 7.31
C VAL A 46 -11.88 -3.07 8.69
N GLY A 47 -11.19 -2.58 9.73
CA GLY A 47 -11.77 -2.43 11.08
C GLY A 47 -12.99 -1.51 11.09
N ILE A 48 -12.92 -0.36 10.42
CA ILE A 48 -14.06 0.57 10.30
C ILE A 48 -15.23 -0.05 9.54
N ALA A 49 -14.95 -0.76 8.43
CA ALA A 49 -15.99 -1.45 7.66
C ALA A 49 -16.71 -2.51 8.51
N LEU A 50 -15.98 -3.25 9.34
CA LEU A 50 -16.56 -4.20 10.30
C LEU A 50 -17.45 -3.51 11.33
N LEU A 51 -17.03 -2.37 11.87
CA LEU A 51 -17.86 -1.60 12.82
C LEU A 51 -19.17 -1.14 12.17
N ILE A 52 -19.13 -0.66 10.92
CA ILE A 52 -20.33 -0.25 10.17
C ILE A 52 -21.24 -1.46 9.89
N PHE A 53 -20.64 -2.60 9.54
CA PHE A 53 -21.38 -3.86 9.35
C PHE A 53 -22.10 -4.28 10.64
N PHE A 54 -21.39 -4.30 11.78
CA PHE A 54 -22.00 -4.63 13.08
C PHE A 54 -23.07 -3.62 13.49
N TRP A 55 -22.87 -2.33 13.21
CA TRP A 55 -23.89 -1.31 13.47
C TRP A 55 -25.18 -1.57 12.67
N GLY A 56 -25.06 -1.96 11.40
CA GLY A 56 -26.18 -2.39 10.57
C GLY A 56 -26.86 -3.65 11.12
N LEU A 57 -26.08 -4.63 11.56
CA LEU A 57 -26.58 -5.87 12.15
C LEU A 57 -27.36 -5.63 13.45
N VAL A 58 -26.82 -4.80 14.35
CA VAL A 58 -27.47 -4.37 15.59
C VAL A 58 -28.81 -3.70 15.27
N LYS A 59 -28.82 -2.73 14.36
CA LYS A 59 -30.08 -2.08 13.92
C LYS A 59 -31.08 -3.08 13.34
N PHE A 60 -30.63 -4.05 12.56
CA PHE A 60 -31.49 -5.07 11.98
C PHE A 60 -32.12 -5.98 13.04
N ILE A 61 -31.36 -6.38 14.07
CA ILE A 61 -31.85 -7.23 15.17
C ILE A 61 -32.84 -6.47 16.07
N PHE A 62 -32.55 -5.22 16.39
CA PHE A 62 -33.41 -4.40 17.26
C PHE A 62 -34.65 -3.82 16.56
N ALA A 63 -34.74 -3.92 15.23
CA ALA A 63 -35.89 -3.48 14.43
C ALA A 63 -37.10 -4.43 14.58
N GLN A 64 -37.54 -4.71 15.80
CA GLN A 64 -38.76 -5.49 16.04
C GLN A 64 -40.01 -4.64 15.74
N GLY A 65 -40.98 -5.19 15.02
CA GLY A 65 -42.28 -4.57 14.76
C GLY A 65 -42.38 -3.54 13.62
N SER A 66 -41.26 -3.12 13.02
CA SER A 66 -41.24 -2.18 11.89
C SER A 66 -40.50 -2.77 10.69
N GLU A 67 -41.23 -3.03 9.60
CA GLU A 67 -40.62 -3.51 8.34
C GLU A 67 -39.64 -2.49 7.75
N THR A 68 -39.92 -1.20 7.91
CA THR A 68 -39.06 -0.10 7.44
C THR A 68 -37.72 -0.09 8.18
N ALA A 69 -37.72 -0.21 9.51
CA ALA A 69 -36.49 -0.28 10.29
C ALA A 69 -35.65 -1.53 9.98
N LYS A 70 -36.30 -2.66 9.66
CA LYS A 70 -35.60 -3.87 9.20
C LYS A 70 -34.96 -3.67 7.83
N ALA A 71 -35.67 -3.03 6.90
CA ALA A 71 -35.15 -2.75 5.56
C ALA A 71 -33.91 -1.85 5.63
N ASP A 72 -33.94 -0.81 6.47
CA ASP A 72 -32.81 0.10 6.66
C ASP A 72 -31.60 -0.59 7.32
N GLY A 73 -31.83 -1.38 8.37
CA GLY A 73 -30.77 -2.17 9.00
C GLY A 73 -30.10 -3.15 8.02
N LYS A 74 -30.92 -3.84 7.21
CA LYS A 74 -30.42 -4.70 6.13
C LYS A 74 -29.58 -3.94 5.12
N LYS A 75 -30.04 -2.77 4.67
CA LYS A 75 -29.31 -1.94 3.70
C LYS A 75 -27.93 -1.57 4.23
N VAL A 76 -27.85 -1.06 5.48
CA VAL A 76 -26.56 -0.68 6.10
C VAL A 76 -25.64 -1.90 6.25
N MET A 77 -26.17 -3.03 6.72
CA MET A 77 -25.40 -4.28 6.82
C MET A 77 -24.85 -4.73 5.46
N LEU A 78 -25.66 -4.64 4.40
CA LEU A 78 -25.28 -5.07 3.05
C LEU A 78 -24.18 -4.17 2.46
N TRP A 79 -24.29 -2.85 2.66
CA TRP A 79 -23.23 -1.91 2.26
C TRP A 79 -21.92 -2.13 3.01
N GLY A 80 -21.99 -2.41 4.33
CA GLY A 80 -20.81 -2.78 5.12
C GLY A 80 -20.16 -4.08 4.63
N LEU A 81 -20.97 -5.09 4.31
CA LEU A 81 -20.50 -6.37 3.80
C LEU A 81 -19.85 -6.23 2.41
N ILE A 82 -20.46 -5.46 1.50
CA ILE A 82 -19.89 -5.20 0.17
C ILE A 82 -18.54 -4.49 0.32
N ALA A 83 -18.45 -3.47 1.15
CA ALA A 83 -17.19 -2.75 1.38
C ALA A 83 -16.10 -3.69 1.91
N LEU A 84 -16.43 -4.53 2.90
CA LEU A 84 -15.51 -5.53 3.43
C LEU A 84 -15.07 -6.54 2.37
N PHE A 85 -16.03 -7.06 1.59
CA PHE A 85 -15.76 -8.03 0.53
C PHE A 85 -14.81 -7.48 -0.53
N VAL A 86 -15.03 -6.24 -0.98
CA VAL A 86 -14.16 -5.59 -1.97
C VAL A 86 -12.75 -5.39 -1.41
N MET A 87 -12.62 -4.89 -0.17
CA MET A 87 -11.31 -4.67 0.46
C MET A 87 -10.51 -5.98 0.58
N VAL A 88 -11.16 -7.05 1.04
CA VAL A 88 -10.51 -8.36 1.20
C VAL A 88 -10.20 -8.99 -0.16
N SER A 89 -11.11 -8.87 -1.14
CA SER A 89 -10.92 -9.44 -2.49
C SER A 89 -9.73 -8.80 -3.21
N VAL A 90 -9.62 -7.47 -3.18
CA VAL A 90 -8.49 -6.77 -3.81
C VAL A 90 -7.17 -7.22 -3.19
N TRP A 91 -7.08 -7.30 -1.86
CA TRP A 91 -5.86 -7.75 -1.19
C TRP A 91 -5.54 -9.22 -1.48
N GLY A 92 -6.57 -10.08 -1.50
CA GLY A 92 -6.44 -11.50 -1.84
C GLY A 92 -5.90 -11.69 -3.26
N ILE A 93 -6.42 -10.94 -4.23
CA ILE A 93 -5.97 -10.98 -5.63
C ILE A 93 -4.52 -10.47 -5.73
N VAL A 94 -4.18 -9.34 -5.07
CA VAL A 94 -2.80 -8.81 -5.07
C VAL A 94 -1.82 -9.84 -4.53
N ARG A 95 -2.16 -10.49 -3.40
CA ARG A 95 -1.32 -11.53 -2.81
C ARG A 95 -1.22 -12.75 -3.72
N PHE A 96 -2.33 -13.20 -4.29
CA PHE A 96 -2.35 -14.29 -5.27
C PHE A 96 -1.47 -14.00 -6.47
N MET A 97 -1.51 -12.77 -7.01
CA MET A 97 -0.67 -12.35 -8.12
C MET A 97 0.81 -12.29 -7.74
N GLN A 98 1.14 -11.80 -6.54
CA GLN A 98 2.52 -11.82 -6.04
C GLN A 98 3.03 -13.26 -5.94
N ASP A 99 2.23 -14.15 -5.37
CA ASP A 99 2.62 -15.54 -5.21
C ASP A 99 2.74 -16.27 -6.56
N ALA A 100 1.81 -16.01 -7.49
CA ALA A 100 1.79 -16.64 -8.80
C ALA A 100 2.91 -16.13 -9.73
N LEU A 101 3.32 -14.87 -9.61
CA LEU A 101 4.29 -14.24 -10.52
C LEU A 101 5.70 -14.10 -9.96
N LEU A 102 5.86 -14.04 -8.62
CA LEU A 102 7.14 -13.65 -7.98
C LEU A 102 7.79 -14.75 -7.14
N ASN A 103 7.06 -15.79 -6.68
CA ASN A 103 7.63 -16.84 -5.80
C ASN A 103 8.64 -17.79 -6.47
N GLY A 104 9.03 -17.56 -7.73
CA GLY A 104 10.01 -18.36 -8.47
C GLY A 104 11.24 -17.60 -8.96
N VAL A 105 11.31 -16.28 -8.79
CA VAL A 105 12.41 -15.45 -9.29
C VAL A 105 13.35 -15.05 -8.15
N ASN A 106 14.17 -15.99 -7.70
CA ASN A 106 15.41 -15.64 -7.01
C ASN A 106 16.36 -15.06 -8.06
N PHE A 107 16.49 -13.74 -8.11
CA PHE A 107 17.54 -13.05 -8.87
C PHE A 107 18.89 -13.17 -8.16
N ASP A 108 19.21 -14.36 -7.64
CA ASP A 108 20.54 -14.62 -7.14
C ASP A 108 21.45 -14.67 -8.37
N ALA A 109 22.30 -13.65 -8.50
CA ALA A 109 23.37 -13.68 -9.47
C ALA A 109 24.16 -14.98 -9.24
N PRO A 110 24.38 -15.81 -10.29
CA PRO A 110 25.07 -17.07 -10.11
C PRO A 110 26.41 -16.84 -9.40
N PRO A 111 26.78 -17.68 -8.41
CA PRO A 111 28.01 -17.51 -7.67
C PRO A 111 29.17 -17.46 -8.67
N LEU A 112 30.00 -16.42 -8.54
CA LEU A 112 31.15 -16.22 -9.41
C LEU A 112 32.03 -17.48 -9.33
N PRO A 113 32.48 -18.04 -10.48
CA PRO A 113 33.38 -19.17 -10.46
C PRO A 113 34.64 -18.77 -9.69
N THR A 114 34.90 -19.52 -8.63
CA THR A 114 36.16 -19.45 -7.90
C THR A 114 37.14 -20.37 -8.61
N PHE A 115 38.25 -19.80 -9.06
CA PHE A 115 39.43 -20.55 -9.52
C PHE A 115 40.46 -20.59 -8.39
#